data_AF-A0A8T6IRH8-F1
#
_entry.id   AF-A0A8T6IRH8-F1
#
_cell.length_a   1.000
_cell.length_b   1.000
_cell.length_c   1.000
_cell.angle_alpha   90.00
_cell.angle_beta   90.00
_cell.angle_gamma   90.00
#
_symmetry.space_group_name_H-M   'P 1'
#
loop_
_entity.id
_entity.type
_entity.pdbx_description
1 polymer ?
#
loop_
_entity_poly.entity_id
_entity_poly.type
_entity_poly.pdbx_seq_one_letter_code
_entity_poly.pdbx_strand_id
1 'polypeptide(L)'
;ADESADPSLAAADLLAQAEHDELASAILLTPSHELAVSVQSEIYRQLDQRARRDIILGAMDERSGTVITADLMQAFELANEYAAEHLCLLVADPWLWIGKVRNAGGIFLGEHSYEVLGDYVAGPSHVMPTGGSARFASPLNLLHFVKITSLIALDRRSAIELSEPAQLLAKAESLDAHAAAARLRSR
;
A
#
# COMPACT_ATOMS: atom_id res chain seq x y z
N ALA A 1 7.32 9.17 -11.57
CA ALA A 1 8.61 9.22 -12.29
C ALA A 1 9.03 10.66 -12.53
N ASP A 2 10.33 10.97 -12.53
CA ASP A 2 10.88 12.29 -12.92
C ASP A 2 11.55 12.24 -14.30
N GLU A 3 12.07 13.36 -14.78
CA GLU A 3 12.72 13.48 -16.10
C GLU A 3 13.95 12.57 -16.31
N SER A 4 14.49 11.96 -15.25
CA SER A 4 15.62 11.02 -15.37
C SER A 4 15.20 9.60 -15.72
N ALA A 5 13.91 9.26 -15.60
CA ALA A 5 13.40 7.93 -15.85
C ALA A 5 13.46 7.57 -17.34
N ASP A 6 13.85 6.32 -17.63
CA ASP A 6 13.77 5.74 -18.97
C ASP A 6 12.30 5.49 -19.34
N PRO A 7 11.79 6.16 -20.40
CA PRO A 7 10.39 6.01 -20.80
C PRO A 7 10.02 4.59 -21.23
N SER A 8 10.99 3.79 -21.70
CA SER A 8 10.78 2.39 -22.09
C SER A 8 10.60 1.45 -20.93
N LEU A 9 11.29 1.69 -19.83
CA LEU A 9 11.11 0.92 -18.60
C LEU A 9 9.79 1.28 -17.93
N ALA A 10 9.48 2.58 -17.83
CA ALA A 10 8.19 3.03 -17.29
C ALA A 10 7.00 2.49 -18.08
N ALA A 11 7.07 2.48 -19.42
CA ALA A 11 6.03 1.89 -20.27
C ALA A 11 5.91 0.38 -20.06
N ALA A 12 7.03 -0.34 -19.91
CA ALA A 12 7.02 -1.78 -19.68
C ALA A 12 6.33 -2.14 -18.36
N ASP A 13 6.58 -1.40 -17.28
CA ASP A 13 5.92 -1.58 -15.98
C ASP A 13 4.40 -1.32 -16.08
N LEU A 14 3.99 -0.22 -16.73
CA LEU A 14 2.57 0.09 -16.93
C LEU A 14 1.86 -1.00 -17.73
N LEU A 15 2.50 -1.54 -18.76
CA LEU A 15 1.96 -2.64 -19.57
C LEU A 15 1.89 -3.95 -18.78
N ALA A 16 2.88 -4.24 -17.94
CA ALA A 16 2.87 -5.41 -17.05
C ALA A 16 1.70 -5.37 -16.07
N GLN A 17 1.40 -4.22 -15.47
CA GLN A 17 0.22 -4.09 -14.62
C GLN A 17 -1.09 -4.22 -15.42
N ALA A 18 -1.18 -3.57 -16.59
CA ALA A 18 -2.40 -3.55 -17.39
C ALA A 18 -2.73 -4.89 -18.06
N GLU A 19 -1.77 -5.78 -18.24
CA GLU A 19 -2.07 -7.10 -18.81
C GLU A 19 -2.82 -8.01 -17.84
N HIS A 20 -2.84 -7.72 -16.53
CA HIS A 20 -3.47 -8.60 -15.55
C HIS A 20 -4.98 -8.78 -15.78
N ASP A 21 -5.72 -7.67 -15.93
CA ASP A 21 -7.19 -7.64 -15.98
C ASP A 21 -7.67 -6.34 -16.64
N GLU A 22 -8.84 -6.35 -17.30
CA GLU A 22 -9.42 -5.13 -17.90
C GLU A 22 -9.74 -4.05 -16.86
N LEU A 23 -9.91 -4.46 -15.59
CA LEU A 23 -10.14 -3.55 -14.47
C LEU A 23 -8.84 -3.10 -13.78
N ALA A 24 -7.66 -3.52 -14.27
CA ALA A 24 -6.38 -3.04 -13.78
C ALA A 24 -6.22 -1.53 -14.04
N SER A 25 -5.41 -0.86 -13.22
CA SER A 25 -5.18 0.58 -13.33
C SER A 25 -3.67 0.84 -13.33
N ALA A 26 -3.14 1.25 -14.47
CA ALA A 26 -1.74 1.60 -14.64
C ALA A 26 -1.60 3.13 -14.72
N ILE A 27 -1.12 3.76 -13.64
CA ILE A 27 -1.10 5.23 -13.53
C ILE A 27 0.33 5.75 -13.48
N LEU A 28 0.66 6.67 -14.38
CA LEU A 28 1.90 7.44 -14.35
C LEU A 28 1.66 8.79 -13.68
N LEU A 29 2.37 9.06 -12.58
CA LEU A 29 2.47 10.41 -11.99
C LEU A 29 3.83 11.00 -12.34
N THR A 30 3.85 12.16 -12.99
CA THR A 30 5.12 12.82 -13.35
C THR A 30 4.97 14.34 -13.48
N PRO A 31 5.97 15.13 -13.07
CA PRO A 31 6.01 16.55 -13.39
C PRO A 31 6.51 16.84 -14.81
N SER A 32 7.08 15.84 -15.50
CA SER A 32 7.67 16.02 -16.83
C SER A 32 6.67 15.68 -17.94
N HIS A 33 6.25 16.72 -18.66
CA HIS A 33 5.41 16.54 -19.86
C HIS A 33 6.15 15.78 -20.97
N GLU A 34 7.46 15.99 -21.12
CA GLU A 34 8.28 15.29 -22.11
C GLU A 34 8.36 13.80 -21.83
N LEU A 35 8.54 13.43 -20.55
CA LEU A 35 8.50 12.02 -20.14
C LEU A 35 7.13 11.41 -20.41
N ALA A 36 6.05 12.11 -20.06
CA ALA A 36 4.68 11.61 -20.28
C ALA A 36 4.39 11.26 -21.74
N VAL A 37 4.80 12.14 -22.68
CA VAL A 37 4.65 11.91 -24.13
C VAL A 37 5.52 10.75 -24.60
N SER A 38 6.74 10.66 -24.08
CA SER A 38 7.69 9.60 -24.44
C SER A 38 7.20 8.23 -23.96
N VAL A 39 6.73 8.13 -22.71
CA VAL A 39 6.12 6.91 -22.16
C VAL A 39 4.89 6.50 -22.95
N GLN A 40 4.00 7.45 -23.30
CA GLN A 40 2.82 7.14 -24.12
C GLN A 40 3.20 6.55 -25.48
N SER A 41 4.19 7.14 -26.15
CA SER A 41 4.68 6.64 -27.46
C SER A 41 5.22 5.21 -27.33
N GLU A 42 5.89 4.94 -26.24
CA GLU A 42 6.56 3.68 -25.96
C GLU A 42 5.58 2.57 -25.54
N ILE A 43 4.50 2.92 -24.82
CA ILE A 43 3.35 2.02 -24.59
C ILE A 43 2.80 1.50 -25.92
N TYR A 44 2.50 2.38 -26.88
CA TYR A 44 1.99 1.96 -28.19
C TYR A 44 2.99 1.08 -28.94
N ARG A 45 4.30 1.43 -28.89
CA ARG A 45 5.35 0.66 -29.54
C ARG A 45 5.48 -0.76 -28.98
N GLN A 46 5.38 -0.92 -27.67
CA GLN A 46 5.52 -2.22 -27.00
C GLN A 46 4.25 -3.08 -27.07
N LEU A 47 3.07 -2.44 -27.14
CA LEU A 47 1.76 -3.09 -27.14
C LEU A 47 1.54 -4.02 -28.34
N ASP A 48 2.00 -3.65 -29.54
CA ASP A 48 1.76 -4.41 -30.77
C ASP A 48 2.30 -5.86 -30.72
N GLN A 49 3.25 -6.13 -29.83
CA GLN A 49 3.88 -7.44 -29.67
C GLN A 49 3.26 -8.27 -28.53
N ARG A 50 2.26 -7.76 -27.81
CA ARG A 50 1.69 -8.43 -26.62
C ARG A 50 0.52 -9.35 -27.00
N ALA A 51 0.55 -10.58 -26.47
CA ALA A 51 -0.51 -11.56 -26.72
C ALA A 51 -1.85 -11.17 -26.08
N ARG A 52 -1.83 -10.47 -24.93
CA ARG A 52 -3.02 -10.00 -24.20
C ARG A 52 -3.39 -8.54 -24.55
N ARG A 53 -3.13 -8.12 -25.80
CA ARG A 53 -3.34 -6.73 -26.27
C ARG A 53 -4.73 -6.18 -25.94
N ASP A 54 -5.78 -6.94 -26.17
CA ASP A 54 -7.16 -6.44 -25.97
C ASP A 54 -7.46 -6.14 -24.50
N ILE A 55 -6.94 -6.96 -23.57
CA ILE A 55 -7.07 -6.74 -22.12
C ILE A 55 -6.29 -5.50 -21.70
N ILE A 56 -5.06 -5.37 -22.20
CA ILE A 56 -4.23 -4.19 -21.94
C ILE A 56 -4.93 -2.92 -22.42
N LEU A 57 -5.51 -2.93 -23.63
CA LEU A 57 -6.26 -1.79 -24.16
C LEU A 57 -7.47 -1.44 -23.29
N GLY A 58 -8.24 -2.43 -22.85
CA GLY A 58 -9.38 -2.20 -21.94
C GLY A 58 -8.95 -1.51 -20.64
N ALA A 59 -7.91 -2.03 -19.98
CA ALA A 59 -7.35 -1.42 -18.77
C ALA A 59 -6.80 -0.01 -19.02
N MET A 60 -6.15 0.19 -20.16
CA MET A 60 -5.54 1.45 -20.54
C MET A 60 -6.57 2.55 -20.82
N ASP A 61 -7.64 2.22 -21.53
CA ASP A 61 -8.67 3.17 -21.96
C ASP A 61 -9.63 3.55 -20.81
N GLU A 62 -9.96 2.62 -19.90
CA GLU A 62 -10.99 2.85 -18.90
C GLU A 62 -10.47 3.33 -17.55
N ARG A 63 -9.27 2.90 -17.12
CA ARG A 63 -8.83 3.05 -15.72
C ARG A 63 -7.38 3.46 -15.52
N SER A 64 -6.63 3.60 -16.60
CA SER A 64 -5.22 3.99 -16.59
C SER A 64 -5.04 5.43 -17.08
N GLY A 65 -3.85 5.97 -16.90
CA GLY A 65 -3.55 7.28 -17.46
C GLY A 65 -2.32 7.95 -16.86
N THR A 66 -1.97 9.08 -17.46
CA THR A 66 -0.87 9.92 -16.98
C THR A 66 -1.42 11.19 -16.35
N VAL A 67 -0.97 11.49 -15.14
CA VAL A 67 -1.25 12.75 -14.44
C VAL A 67 0.01 13.60 -14.44
N ILE A 68 -0.07 14.75 -15.11
CA ILE A 68 0.97 15.77 -15.04
C ILE A 68 0.84 16.52 -13.72
N THR A 69 1.87 16.44 -12.89
CA THR A 69 1.93 17.14 -11.60
C THR A 69 2.77 18.42 -11.70
N ALA A 70 2.62 19.32 -10.74
CA ALA A 70 3.43 20.53 -10.66
C ALA A 70 4.90 20.20 -10.30
N ASP A 71 5.08 19.23 -9.41
CA ASP A 71 6.39 18.73 -8.95
C ASP A 71 6.25 17.30 -8.41
N LEU A 72 7.35 16.74 -7.89
CA LEU A 72 7.36 15.42 -7.26
C LEU A 72 6.60 15.40 -5.92
N MET A 73 6.55 16.51 -5.19
CA MET A 73 5.81 16.56 -3.92
C MET A 73 4.32 16.35 -4.15
N GLN A 74 3.73 17.01 -5.14
CA GLN A 74 2.35 16.78 -5.54
C GLN A 74 2.14 15.34 -6.03
N ALA A 75 3.11 14.76 -6.76
CA ALA A 75 3.02 13.35 -7.16
C ALA A 75 2.96 12.41 -5.94
N PHE A 76 3.75 12.66 -4.89
CA PHE A 76 3.67 11.87 -3.65
C PHE A 76 2.38 12.10 -2.87
N GLU A 77 1.82 13.31 -2.88
CA GLU A 77 0.51 13.58 -2.28
C GLU A 77 -0.58 12.76 -2.96
N LEU A 78 -0.63 12.79 -4.30
CA LEU A 78 -1.56 12.00 -5.09
C LEU A 78 -1.34 10.50 -4.94
N ALA A 79 -0.10 10.02 -4.94
CA ALA A 79 0.21 8.60 -4.73
C ALA A 79 -0.29 8.11 -3.36
N ASN A 80 -0.09 8.92 -2.32
CA ASN A 80 -0.57 8.61 -0.96
C ASN A 80 -2.09 8.61 -0.86
N GLU A 81 -2.77 9.49 -1.58
CA GLU A 81 -4.21 9.47 -1.66
C GLU A 81 -4.68 8.26 -2.47
N TYR A 82 -4.07 7.97 -3.61
CA TYR A 82 -4.45 6.80 -4.40
C TYR A 82 -4.25 5.48 -3.65
N ALA A 83 -3.17 5.37 -2.86
CA ALA A 83 -2.83 4.21 -2.05
C ALA A 83 -2.77 2.91 -2.87
N ALA A 84 -1.85 2.92 -3.83
CA ALA A 84 -1.67 1.86 -4.82
C ALA A 84 -1.31 0.50 -4.19
N GLU A 85 -1.65 -0.57 -4.91
CA GLU A 85 -1.14 -1.91 -4.65
C GLU A 85 0.39 -1.93 -4.84
N HIS A 86 0.87 -1.54 -6.02
CA HIS A 86 2.28 -1.42 -6.36
C HIS A 86 2.64 0.06 -6.60
N LEU A 87 3.75 0.52 -6.01
CA LEU A 87 4.28 1.87 -6.23
C LEU A 87 5.74 1.82 -6.69
N CYS A 88 5.97 2.09 -7.98
CA CYS A 88 7.31 2.21 -8.56
C CYS A 88 7.85 3.65 -8.51
N LEU A 89 9.03 3.83 -7.91
CA LEU A 89 9.73 5.11 -7.82
C LEU A 89 10.86 5.17 -8.85
N LEU A 90 10.51 5.55 -10.07
CA LEU A 90 11.45 5.82 -11.17
C LEU A 90 11.89 7.30 -11.12
N VAL A 91 12.80 7.63 -10.20
CA VAL A 91 13.32 8.98 -9.99
C VAL A 91 14.83 8.91 -9.75
N ALA A 92 15.55 10.03 -9.91
CA ALA A 92 17.02 10.03 -9.90
C ALA A 92 17.64 9.49 -8.60
N ASP A 93 17.05 9.83 -7.44
CA ASP A 93 17.48 9.32 -6.12
C ASP A 93 16.26 8.88 -5.29
N PRO A 94 15.76 7.65 -5.50
CA PRO A 94 14.52 7.20 -4.87
C PRO A 94 14.64 7.07 -3.34
N TRP A 95 15.86 6.95 -2.82
CA TRP A 95 16.11 6.86 -1.37
C TRP A 95 15.85 8.18 -0.65
N LEU A 96 16.03 9.33 -1.31
CA LEU A 96 15.66 10.62 -0.73
C LEU A 96 14.14 10.80 -0.61
N TRP A 97 13.39 10.09 -1.45
CA TRP A 97 11.95 10.26 -1.58
C TRP A 97 11.11 9.22 -0.83
N ILE A 98 11.68 8.06 -0.50
CA ILE A 98 10.92 6.97 0.14
C ILE A 98 10.19 7.40 1.41
N GLY A 99 10.75 8.32 2.19
CA GLY A 99 10.11 8.87 3.39
C GLY A 99 8.85 9.72 3.13
N LYS A 100 8.54 10.04 1.87
CA LYS A 100 7.30 10.72 1.46
C LYS A 100 6.15 9.74 1.20
N VAL A 101 6.45 8.45 1.03
CA VAL A 101 5.43 7.41 0.85
C VAL A 101 4.85 7.03 2.21
N ARG A 102 3.53 7.10 2.32
CA ARG A 102 2.73 6.74 3.50
C ARG A 102 1.84 5.54 3.23
N ASN A 103 1.25 5.45 2.03
CA ASN A 103 0.31 4.39 1.66
C ASN A 103 0.74 3.73 0.34
N ALA A 104 1.13 2.46 0.40
CA ALA A 104 1.38 1.58 -0.74
C ALA A 104 1.38 0.12 -0.24
N GLY A 105 0.95 -0.83 -1.08
CA GLY A 105 1.11 -2.26 -0.78
C GLY A 105 2.58 -2.67 -0.86
N GLY A 106 3.20 -2.48 -2.01
CA GLY A 106 4.62 -2.71 -2.27
C GLY A 106 5.28 -1.46 -2.85
N ILE A 107 6.53 -1.21 -2.47
CA ILE A 107 7.31 -0.08 -2.98
C ILE A 107 8.55 -0.60 -3.70
N PHE A 108 8.73 -0.13 -4.92
CA PHE A 108 9.74 -0.59 -5.87
C PHE A 108 10.66 0.59 -6.18
N LEU A 109 11.95 0.50 -5.81
CA LEU A 109 12.89 1.63 -5.83
C LEU A 109 13.84 1.58 -7.02
N GLY A 110 13.72 2.59 -7.89
CA GLY A 110 14.58 2.76 -9.07
C GLY A 110 14.32 1.74 -10.17
N GLU A 111 14.98 1.93 -11.31
CA GLU A 111 14.72 1.19 -12.55
C GLU A 111 15.10 -0.30 -12.51
N HIS A 112 15.93 -0.70 -11.54
CA HIS A 112 16.34 -2.09 -11.38
C HIS A 112 15.45 -2.88 -10.43
N SER A 113 14.49 -2.22 -9.77
CA SER A 113 13.52 -2.86 -8.90
C SER A 113 12.14 -2.59 -9.48
N TYR A 114 11.68 -3.43 -10.41
CA TYR A 114 10.38 -3.29 -11.06
C TYR A 114 9.38 -4.33 -10.54
N GLU A 115 8.09 -4.05 -10.72
CA GLU A 115 6.95 -4.80 -10.16
C GLU A 115 7.08 -6.32 -10.29
N VAL A 116 7.40 -6.78 -11.50
CA VAL A 116 7.53 -8.20 -11.85
C VAL A 116 8.53 -8.93 -10.95
N LEU A 117 9.60 -8.28 -10.47
CA LEU A 117 10.51 -8.93 -9.54
C LEU A 117 9.83 -9.22 -8.20
N GLY A 118 9.01 -8.30 -7.71
CA GLY A 118 8.18 -8.47 -6.51
C GLY A 118 7.15 -9.57 -6.66
N ASP A 119 6.57 -9.69 -7.85
CA ASP A 119 5.55 -10.70 -8.13
C ASP A 119 6.06 -12.13 -8.07
N TYR A 120 7.36 -12.34 -8.34
CA TYR A 120 7.88 -13.69 -8.57
C TYR A 120 9.07 -14.07 -7.69
N VAL A 121 10.11 -13.23 -7.60
CA VAL A 121 11.45 -13.71 -7.18
C VAL A 121 12.16 -12.86 -6.14
N ALA A 122 11.72 -11.63 -5.87
CA ALA A 122 12.39 -10.73 -4.91
C ALA A 122 12.18 -11.17 -3.45
N GLY A 123 11.10 -11.90 -3.16
CA GLY A 123 10.85 -12.50 -1.84
C GLY A 123 9.60 -12.03 -1.08
N PRO A 124 9.19 -10.74 -1.11
CA PRO A 124 7.93 -10.30 -0.52
C PRO A 124 6.72 -11.01 -1.13
N SER A 125 5.61 -11.06 -0.39
CA SER A 125 4.35 -11.61 -0.92
C SER A 125 3.73 -10.64 -1.92
N HIS A 126 3.37 -11.14 -3.11
CA HIS A 126 2.61 -10.40 -4.11
C HIS A 126 1.10 -10.30 -3.83
N VAL A 127 0.61 -10.94 -2.75
CA VAL A 127 -0.76 -10.74 -2.29
C VAL A 127 -0.79 -9.43 -1.51
N MET A 128 -1.16 -8.36 -2.20
CA MET A 128 -1.10 -6.98 -1.72
C MET A 128 -2.49 -6.33 -1.62
N PRO A 129 -2.65 -5.28 -0.80
CA PRO A 129 -3.91 -4.56 -0.68
C PRO A 129 -4.23 -3.73 -1.93
N THR A 130 -5.41 -3.94 -2.52
CA THR A 130 -5.88 -3.25 -3.75
C THR A 130 -7.04 -2.29 -3.46
N GLY A 131 -7.48 -1.52 -4.45
CA GLY A 131 -8.67 -0.65 -4.33
C GLY A 131 -8.56 0.42 -3.23
N GLY A 132 -7.36 0.92 -2.97
CA GLY A 132 -7.08 1.90 -1.92
C GLY A 132 -6.97 1.34 -0.51
N SER A 133 -7.07 0.02 -0.33
CA SER A 133 -6.97 -0.61 1.00
C SER A 133 -5.58 -0.52 1.62
N ALA A 134 -4.53 -0.17 0.87
CA ALA A 134 -3.19 0.10 1.40
C ALA A 134 -3.14 1.24 2.43
N ARG A 135 -4.22 2.02 2.58
CA ARG A 135 -4.40 3.02 3.65
C ARG A 135 -4.54 2.39 5.04
N PHE A 136 -4.93 1.12 5.14
CA PHE A 136 -5.21 0.47 6.43
C PHE A 136 -4.84 -1.03 6.46
N ALA A 137 -4.63 -1.67 5.31
CA ALA A 137 -4.23 -3.06 5.20
C ALA A 137 -2.75 -3.16 4.83
N SER A 138 -2.13 -4.29 5.20
CA SER A 138 -0.75 -4.62 4.84
C SER A 138 -0.72 -5.76 3.81
N PRO A 139 0.37 -5.92 3.05
CA PRO A 139 0.59 -7.13 2.26
C PRO A 139 0.52 -8.38 3.13
N LEU A 140 0.09 -9.48 2.52
CA LEU A 140 0.06 -10.78 3.17
C LEU A 140 1.44 -11.09 3.78
N ASN A 141 1.43 -11.50 5.03
CA ASN A 141 2.65 -11.77 5.80
C ASN A 141 2.33 -12.78 6.90
N LEU A 142 3.37 -13.23 7.62
CA LEU A 142 3.24 -14.26 8.65
C LEU A 142 2.17 -13.96 9.72
N LEU A 143 1.97 -12.69 10.08
CA LEU A 143 0.98 -12.32 11.10
C LEU A 143 -0.45 -12.62 10.67
N HIS A 144 -0.74 -12.71 9.38
CA HIS A 144 -2.06 -13.13 8.88
C HIS A 144 -2.39 -14.59 9.19
N PHE A 145 -1.38 -15.42 9.48
CA PHE A 145 -1.53 -16.82 9.86
C PHE A 145 -1.32 -17.05 11.36
N VAL A 146 -1.12 -15.98 12.13
CA VAL A 146 -0.92 -16.02 13.58
C VAL A 146 -2.17 -15.50 14.28
N LYS A 147 -2.46 -16.05 15.45
CA LYS A 147 -3.47 -15.51 16.38
C LYS A 147 -2.77 -15.00 17.64
N ILE A 148 -2.98 -13.72 17.96
CA ILE A 148 -2.46 -13.11 19.20
C ILE A 148 -3.49 -13.35 20.31
N THR A 149 -3.08 -13.97 21.41
CA THR A 149 -3.93 -14.20 22.59
C THR A 149 -3.31 -13.51 23.80
N SER A 150 -4.05 -12.57 24.41
CA SER A 150 -3.62 -11.90 25.64
C SER A 150 -3.74 -12.84 26.84
N LEU A 151 -2.68 -12.95 27.62
CA LEU A 151 -2.67 -13.68 28.89
C LEU A 151 -2.55 -12.69 30.05
N ILE A 152 -3.48 -12.78 31.01
CA ILE A 152 -3.45 -11.98 32.23
C ILE A 152 -3.30 -12.92 33.43
N ALA A 153 -2.18 -12.79 34.14
CA ALA A 153 -1.87 -13.58 35.34
C ALA A 153 -1.30 -12.66 36.42
N LEU A 154 -2.20 -11.93 37.09
CA LEU A 154 -1.84 -11.01 38.17
C LEU A 154 -1.61 -11.78 39.48
N ASP A 155 -0.60 -11.36 40.24
CA ASP A 155 -0.50 -11.78 41.63
C ASP A 155 -1.58 -11.12 42.49
N ARG A 156 -1.75 -11.62 43.71
CA ARG A 156 -2.81 -11.16 44.62
C ARG A 156 -2.72 -9.67 44.93
N ARG A 157 -1.52 -9.13 45.14
CA ARG A 157 -1.33 -7.73 45.52
C ARG A 157 -1.76 -6.82 44.37
N SER A 158 -1.29 -7.09 43.15
CA SER A 158 -1.70 -6.33 41.97
C SER A 158 -3.19 -6.45 41.66
N ALA A 159 -3.80 -7.62 41.87
CA ALA A 159 -5.23 -7.79 41.70
C ALA A 159 -6.03 -6.93 42.69
N ILE A 160 -5.59 -6.82 43.95
CA ILE A 160 -6.23 -5.96 44.96
C ILE A 160 -6.07 -4.48 44.57
N GLU A 161 -4.85 -4.05 44.24
CA GLU A 161 -4.54 -2.67 43.84
C GLU A 161 -5.39 -2.21 42.63
N LEU A 162 -5.62 -3.09 41.66
CA LEU A 162 -6.42 -2.78 40.46
C LEU A 162 -7.93 -2.93 40.66
N SER A 163 -8.39 -3.59 41.74
CA SER A 163 -9.82 -3.84 41.95
C SER A 163 -10.61 -2.57 42.25
N GLU A 164 -10.01 -1.60 42.94
CA GLU A 164 -10.66 -0.32 43.27
C GLU A 164 -10.95 0.54 42.02
N PRO A 165 -9.96 0.86 41.15
CA PRO A 165 -10.24 1.60 39.92
C PRO A 165 -11.16 0.82 38.97
N ALA A 166 -11.03 -0.51 38.88
CA ALA A 166 -11.95 -1.33 38.09
C ALA A 166 -13.40 -1.23 38.59
N GLN A 167 -13.60 -1.19 39.91
CA GLN A 167 -14.93 -0.98 40.48
C GLN A 167 -15.48 0.41 40.13
N LEU A 168 -14.67 1.46 40.24
CA LEU A 168 -15.09 2.83 39.95
C LEU A 168 -15.57 2.97 38.50
N LEU A 169 -14.79 2.44 37.55
CA LEU A 169 -15.15 2.42 36.14
C LEU A 169 -16.44 1.63 35.89
N ALA A 170 -16.54 0.42 36.45
CA ALA A 170 -17.75 -0.40 36.28
C ALA A 170 -19.01 0.26 36.84
N LYS A 171 -18.92 1.04 37.93
CA LYS A 171 -20.05 1.83 38.45
C LYS A 171 -20.43 2.98 37.52
N ALA A 172 -19.45 3.70 36.97
CA ALA A 172 -19.69 4.79 36.02
C ALA A 172 -20.39 4.28 34.74
N GLU A 173 -20.08 3.07 34.31
CA GLU A 173 -20.72 2.39 33.19
C GLU A 173 -22.07 1.71 33.55
N SER A 174 -22.52 1.83 34.81
CA SER A 174 -23.73 1.18 35.34
C SER A 174 -23.71 -0.36 35.26
N LEU A 175 -22.51 -0.97 35.27
CA LEU A 175 -22.30 -2.43 35.26
C LEU A 175 -22.14 -2.98 36.69
N ASP A 176 -23.25 -3.08 37.44
CA ASP A 176 -23.24 -3.46 38.88
C ASP A 176 -22.52 -4.79 39.15
N ALA A 177 -22.78 -5.83 38.36
CA ALA A 177 -22.15 -7.14 38.53
C ALA A 177 -20.62 -7.11 38.34
N HIS A 178 -20.10 -6.27 37.43
CA HIS A 178 -18.66 -6.09 37.24
C HIS A 178 -18.04 -5.39 38.46
N ALA A 179 -18.68 -4.32 38.94
CA ALA A 179 -18.25 -3.59 40.14
C ALA A 179 -18.26 -4.49 41.38
N ALA A 180 -19.26 -5.36 41.51
CA ALA A 180 -19.36 -6.34 42.58
C ALA A 180 -18.25 -7.41 42.49
N ALA A 181 -17.94 -7.90 41.29
CA ALA A 181 -16.89 -8.90 41.09
C ALA A 181 -15.49 -8.39 41.48
N ALA A 182 -15.18 -7.13 41.16
CA ALA A 182 -13.95 -6.46 41.59
C ALA A 182 -13.93 -6.24 43.12
N ARG A 183 -15.04 -5.75 43.70
CA ARG A 183 -15.18 -5.53 45.15
C ARG A 183 -14.95 -6.79 45.99
N LEU A 184 -15.41 -7.95 45.51
CA LEU A 184 -15.24 -9.21 46.22
C LEU A 184 -13.78 -9.64 46.33
N ARG A 185 -12.91 -9.14 45.45
CA ARG A 185 -11.49 -9.50 45.35
C ARG A 185 -10.54 -8.40 45.83
N SER A 186 -11.07 -7.24 46.25
CA SER A 186 -10.30 -6.12 46.78
C SER A 186 -9.88 -6.29 48.25
N ARG A 187 -9.73 -7.53 48.74
CA ARG A 187 -9.49 -7.86 50.16
C ARG A 187 -8.39 -8.92 50.36
#